data_AF-A0A2N5GIW1-F1
#
_entry.id   AF-A0A2N5GIW1-F1
#
_cell.length_a   1.000
_cell.length_b   1.000
_cell.length_c   1.000
_cell.angle_alpha   90.00
_cell.angle_beta   90.00
_cell.angle_gamma   90.00
#
_symmetry.space_group_name_H-M   'P 1'
#
loop_
_entity.id
_entity.type
_entity.pdbx_description
1 polymer ?
#
loop_
_entity_poly.entity_id
_entity_poly.type
_entity_poly.pdbx_seq_one_letter_code
_entity_poly.pdbx_strand_id
1 'polypeptide(L)'
;MKKIVIIAVSILCVGFVASQFINTEGTKAGEKPIKKSEPMEPIEQVEAAEHPIETNISEFQVEATEFNSLEGFVNSTQRDWTDGSEYRSVYADDRNAELQLSNSVVRYINYFENEIKEAGLSKEFSEWQNVAFEISKHDPENYEELVSEFETSLNMIHTKMNEDTGSK
;
A
#
# COMPACT_ATOMS: atom_id res chain seq x y z
N MET A 1 -45.95 30.57 -15.30
CA MET A 1 -44.84 30.42 -16.26
C MET A 1 -43.60 29.98 -15.48
N LYS A 2 -43.21 28.71 -15.61
CA LYS A 2 -42.07 28.11 -14.91
C LYS A 2 -40.78 28.58 -15.56
N LYS A 3 -39.91 29.28 -14.82
CA LYS A 3 -38.58 29.70 -15.27
C LYS A 3 -37.62 28.54 -15.04
N ILE A 4 -37.14 27.96 -16.13
CA ILE A 4 -36.07 26.96 -16.15
C ILE A 4 -34.77 27.72 -15.88
N VAL A 5 -34.05 27.34 -14.83
CA VAL A 5 -32.69 27.82 -14.56
C VAL A 5 -31.75 26.66 -14.86
N ILE A 6 -31.00 26.79 -15.96
CA ILE A 6 -29.92 25.88 -16.36
C ILE A 6 -28.67 26.36 -15.65
N ILE A 7 -28.12 25.55 -14.75
CA ILE A 7 -26.80 25.79 -14.15
C ILE A 7 -25.78 25.08 -15.04
N ALA A 8 -24.97 25.88 -15.72
CA ALA A 8 -23.93 25.45 -16.63
C ALA A 8 -22.75 24.82 -15.87
N VAL A 9 -22.49 23.54 -16.12
CA VAL A 9 -21.28 22.84 -15.69
C VAL A 9 -20.14 23.27 -16.60
N SER A 10 -19.11 23.91 -16.04
CA SER A 10 -17.91 24.34 -16.75
C SER A 10 -16.72 23.52 -16.26
N ILE A 11 -16.41 22.40 -16.92
CA ILE A 11 -15.15 21.67 -16.73
C ILE A 11 -14.63 21.33 -18.13
N LEU A 12 -13.55 21.99 -18.55
CA LEU A 12 -12.57 21.46 -19.50
C LEU A 12 -11.42 22.46 -19.67
N CYS A 13 -10.31 22.21 -18.98
CA CYS A 13 -9.00 22.78 -19.30
C CYS A 13 -7.95 21.73 -19.01
N VAL A 14 -7.63 20.89 -20.00
CA VAL A 14 -6.30 20.27 -20.10
C VAL A 14 -5.81 20.53 -21.51
N GLY A 15 -4.77 21.37 -21.59
CA GLY A 15 -4.18 21.83 -22.84
C GLY A 15 -3.43 20.71 -23.55
N PHE A 16 -3.69 20.63 -24.86
CA PHE A 16 -2.96 19.80 -25.82
C PHE A 16 -1.72 20.59 -26.26
N VAL A 17 -0.50 20.17 -25.90
CA VAL A 17 0.72 20.74 -26.50
C VAL A 17 1.15 19.84 -27.65
N ALA A 18 0.68 20.18 -28.84
CA ALA A 18 1.31 19.75 -30.08
C ALA A 18 2.52 20.66 -30.36
N SER A 19 3.71 20.09 -30.51
CA SER A 19 4.77 20.76 -31.28
C SER A 19 5.54 19.72 -32.09
N GLN A 20 5.00 19.43 -33.28
CA GLN A 20 5.80 19.03 -34.42
C GLN A 20 6.29 20.33 -35.09
N PHE A 21 7.58 20.63 -34.93
CA PHE A 21 8.27 21.56 -35.83
C PHE A 21 9.38 20.79 -36.54
N ILE A 22 9.12 20.46 -37.80
CA ILE A 22 10.12 20.10 -38.80
C ILE A 22 10.71 21.43 -39.31
N ASN A 23 12.03 21.57 -39.33
CA ASN A 23 12.74 22.44 -40.27
C ASN A 23 14.19 21.97 -40.48
N THR A 24 14.39 21.28 -41.61
CA THR A 24 15.42 21.46 -42.65
C THR A 24 16.87 21.80 -42.28
N GLU A 25 17.72 20.79 -42.52
CA GLU A 25 19.05 20.76 -43.19
C GLU A 25 20.08 21.90 -43.02
N GLY A 26 21.27 21.50 -42.53
CA GLY A 26 22.54 21.83 -43.19
C GLY A 26 23.56 22.68 -42.39
N THR A 27 24.61 22.04 -41.85
CA THR A 27 26.05 22.15 -42.29
C THR A 27 27.06 21.92 -41.14
N LYS A 28 27.79 20.78 -41.25
CA LYS A 28 29.17 20.41 -40.84
C LYS A 28 29.88 21.10 -39.65
N ALA A 29 30.34 20.30 -38.69
CA ALA A 29 31.73 19.79 -38.56
C ALA A 29 32.12 19.50 -37.09
N GLY A 30 32.70 18.32 -36.82
CA GLY A 30 33.43 18.05 -35.58
C GLY A 30 33.27 16.62 -35.05
N GLU A 31 34.05 15.68 -35.58
CA GLU A 31 34.16 14.28 -35.13
C GLU A 31 34.65 14.12 -33.69
N LYS A 32 34.13 13.10 -33.00
CA LYS A 32 34.93 12.09 -32.27
C LYS A 32 34.13 10.76 -32.17
N PRO A 33 34.76 9.58 -32.32
CA PRO A 33 34.06 8.36 -32.70
C PRO A 33 33.55 7.58 -31.48
N ILE A 34 32.30 7.11 -31.51
CA ILE A 34 31.78 6.08 -30.60
C ILE A 34 31.69 4.76 -31.36
N LYS A 35 32.24 3.73 -30.74
CA LYS A 35 32.53 2.40 -31.28
C LYS A 35 31.27 1.71 -31.84
N LYS A 36 31.49 1.05 -32.98
CA LYS A 36 30.60 0.12 -33.67
C LYS A 36 30.15 -0.99 -32.72
N SER A 37 28.87 -1.04 -32.37
CA SER A 37 28.25 -2.19 -31.69
C SER A 37 27.86 -3.25 -32.72
N GLU A 38 28.21 -4.50 -32.43
CA GLU A 38 27.83 -5.70 -33.19
C GLU A 38 26.30 -5.93 -33.17
N PRO A 39 25.75 -6.71 -34.11
CA PRO A 39 24.32 -6.94 -34.22
C PRO A 39 23.81 -7.76 -33.02
N MET A 40 22.76 -7.28 -32.35
CA MET A 40 22.00 -8.08 -31.38
C MET A 40 21.39 -9.28 -32.09
N GLU A 41 21.71 -10.49 -31.60
CA GLU A 41 20.95 -11.69 -31.94
C GLU A 41 19.52 -11.57 -31.39
N PRO A 42 18.51 -12.17 -32.06
CA PRO A 42 17.14 -12.10 -31.60
C PRO A 42 17.02 -12.86 -30.28
N ILE A 43 16.61 -12.17 -29.23
CA ILE A 43 16.34 -12.77 -27.92
C ILE A 43 15.09 -13.64 -28.10
N GLU A 44 15.26 -14.96 -28.02
CA GLU A 44 14.16 -15.92 -27.92
C GLU A 44 13.24 -15.48 -26.77
N GLN A 45 11.94 -15.38 -27.06
CA GLN A 45 10.92 -15.17 -26.04
C GLN A 45 10.92 -16.39 -25.12
N VAL A 46 11.61 -16.26 -24.00
CA VAL A 46 11.46 -17.20 -22.89
C VAL A 46 10.11 -16.88 -22.25
N GLU A 47 9.15 -17.76 -22.51
CA GLU A 47 7.86 -17.81 -21.85
C GLU A 47 8.13 -17.81 -20.34
N ALA A 48 7.86 -16.68 -19.70
CA ALA A 48 8.08 -16.50 -18.27
C ALA A 48 7.07 -17.40 -17.56
N ALA A 49 7.52 -18.58 -17.14
CA ALA A 49 6.83 -19.37 -16.16
C ALA A 49 6.53 -18.47 -14.96
N GLU A 50 5.25 -18.28 -14.66
CA GLU A 50 4.79 -17.63 -13.43
C GLU A 50 5.23 -18.48 -12.24
N HIS A 51 6.48 -18.27 -11.81
CA HIS A 51 6.90 -18.66 -10.49
C HIS A 51 6.25 -17.66 -9.53
N PRO A 52 5.39 -18.08 -8.58
CA PRO A 52 4.90 -17.18 -7.56
C PRO A 52 6.11 -16.63 -6.83
N ILE A 53 6.29 -15.31 -6.90
CA ILE A 53 7.25 -14.62 -6.06
C ILE A 53 6.70 -14.77 -4.63
N GLU A 54 7.21 -15.74 -3.86
CA GLU A 54 6.99 -15.80 -2.42
C GLU A 54 7.49 -14.48 -1.84
N THR A 55 6.56 -13.54 -1.64
CA THR A 55 6.92 -12.22 -1.14
C THR A 55 7.30 -12.39 0.32
N ASN A 56 8.56 -12.12 0.64
CA ASN A 56 9.06 -12.19 2.00
C ASN A 56 8.56 -10.97 2.79
N ILE A 57 7.39 -11.10 3.43
CA ILE A 57 6.74 -10.01 4.17
C ILE A 57 7.64 -9.43 5.28
N SER A 58 8.61 -10.22 5.77
CA SER A 58 9.58 -9.76 6.76
C SER A 58 10.50 -8.62 6.27
N GLU A 59 10.60 -8.41 4.95
CA GLU A 59 11.42 -7.33 4.36
C GLU A 59 10.77 -5.95 4.45
N PHE A 60 9.48 -5.85 4.74
CA PHE A 60 8.75 -4.56 4.73
C PHE A 60 8.89 -3.72 6.02
N GLN A 61 9.87 -4.02 6.88
CA GLN A 61 10.03 -3.37 8.17
C GLN A 61 10.30 -1.85 8.08
N VAL A 62 9.76 -1.08 9.03
CA VAL A 62 10.18 0.31 9.30
C VAL A 62 11.46 0.38 10.14
N GLU A 63 12.34 1.35 9.86
CA GLU A 63 13.58 1.55 10.65
C GLU A 63 13.32 2.17 12.03
N ALA A 64 12.23 2.94 12.15
CA ALA A 64 11.83 3.62 13.37
C ALA A 64 10.30 3.68 13.46
N THR A 65 9.79 3.82 14.68
CA THR A 65 8.37 3.88 14.99
C THR A 65 8.01 5.13 15.77
N GLU A 66 6.81 5.65 15.55
CA GLU A 66 6.17 6.68 16.37
C GLU A 66 5.51 6.11 17.64
N PHE A 67 5.35 4.78 17.72
CA PHE A 67 4.71 4.12 18.84
C PHE A 67 5.73 3.74 19.92
N ASN A 68 5.43 4.07 21.18
CA ASN A 68 6.33 3.76 22.29
C ASN A 68 6.35 2.27 22.68
N SER A 69 5.37 1.47 22.22
CA SER A 69 5.22 0.05 22.51
C SER A 69 4.31 -0.64 21.48
N LEU A 70 4.36 -1.98 21.45
CA LEU A 70 3.42 -2.82 20.69
C LEU A 70 1.97 -2.55 21.08
N GLU A 71 1.70 -2.40 22.38
CA GLU A 71 0.35 -2.09 22.89
C GLU A 71 -0.14 -0.74 22.35
N GLY A 72 0.72 0.28 22.34
CA GLY A 72 0.39 1.59 21.79
C GLY A 72 0.06 1.52 20.30
N PHE A 73 0.79 0.70 19.55
CA PHE A 73 0.54 0.45 18.13
C PHE A 73 -0.82 -0.24 17.89
N VAL A 74 -1.11 -1.32 18.63
CA VAL A 74 -2.38 -2.06 18.49
C VAL A 74 -3.57 -1.18 18.87
N ASN A 75 -3.49 -0.47 20.00
CA ASN A 75 -4.55 0.43 20.46
C ASN A 75 -4.79 1.58 19.48
N SER A 76 -3.73 2.15 18.90
CA SER A 76 -3.86 3.17 17.86
C SER A 76 -4.56 2.60 16.63
N THR A 77 -4.11 1.43 16.16
CA THR A 77 -4.69 0.79 14.97
C THR A 77 -6.16 0.46 15.18
N GLN A 78 -6.56 -0.04 16.35
CA GLN A 78 -7.97 -0.31 16.66
C GLN A 78 -8.82 0.97 16.67
N ARG A 79 -8.35 2.02 17.34
CA ARG A 79 -9.04 3.31 17.35
C ARG A 79 -9.21 3.87 15.94
N ASP A 80 -8.16 3.81 15.13
CA ASP A 80 -8.15 4.38 13.79
C ASP A 80 -8.97 3.53 12.80
N TRP A 81 -9.03 2.21 13.00
CA TRP A 81 -9.88 1.28 12.24
C TRP A 81 -11.38 1.42 12.54
N THR A 82 -11.76 1.93 13.72
CA THR A 82 -13.17 2.04 14.13
C THR A 82 -13.97 2.97 13.20
N ASP A 83 -15.21 2.59 12.90
CA ASP A 83 -16.14 3.40 12.10
C ASP A 83 -16.28 4.83 12.62
N GLY A 84 -16.16 5.79 11.71
CA GLY A 84 -16.25 7.22 12.04
C GLY A 84 -15.05 7.78 12.81
N SER A 85 -13.92 7.06 12.89
CA SER A 85 -12.68 7.58 13.46
C SER A 85 -12.21 8.86 12.75
N GLU A 86 -11.50 9.73 13.49
CA GLU A 86 -10.88 10.91 12.89
C GLU A 86 -9.90 10.52 11.77
N TYR A 87 -9.23 9.38 11.91
CA TYR A 87 -8.34 8.83 10.89
C TYR A 87 -9.09 8.57 9.57
N ARG A 88 -10.25 7.90 9.60
CA ARG A 88 -11.04 7.64 8.39
C ARG A 88 -11.53 8.93 7.73
N SER A 89 -11.80 9.98 8.52
CA SER A 89 -12.33 11.26 8.03
C SER A 89 -11.40 12.05 7.10
N VAL A 90 -10.08 11.77 7.11
CA VAL A 90 -9.11 12.48 6.28
C VAL A 90 -8.90 11.83 4.90
N TYR A 91 -9.48 10.66 4.66
CA TYR A 91 -9.39 9.94 3.38
C TYR A 91 -10.60 10.22 2.48
N ALA A 92 -10.43 9.94 1.18
CA ALA A 92 -11.49 10.10 0.19
C ALA A 92 -12.64 9.11 0.38
N ASP A 93 -12.33 7.90 0.85
CA ASP A 93 -13.25 6.80 1.13
C ASP A 93 -12.64 5.83 2.16
N ASP A 94 -13.48 4.96 2.72
CA ASP A 94 -13.08 3.97 3.73
C ASP A 94 -12.03 2.99 3.21
N ARG A 95 -12.11 2.61 1.94
CA ARG A 95 -11.19 1.69 1.30
C ARG A 95 -9.75 2.22 1.30
N ASN A 96 -9.57 3.51 1.05
CA ASN A 96 -8.27 4.15 1.14
C ASN A 96 -7.74 4.17 2.58
N ALA A 97 -8.60 4.43 3.57
CA ALA A 97 -8.20 4.39 4.98
C ALA A 97 -7.76 2.98 5.42
N GLU A 98 -8.54 1.97 5.05
CA GLU A 98 -8.26 0.55 5.30
C GLU A 98 -6.94 0.13 4.67
N LEU A 99 -6.72 0.45 3.39
CA LEU A 99 -5.47 0.18 2.69
C LEU A 99 -4.26 0.81 3.40
N GLN A 100 -4.37 2.05 3.89
CA GLN A 100 -3.26 2.69 4.61
C GLN A 100 -3.00 2.03 5.98
N LEU A 101 -4.05 1.66 6.72
CA LEU A 101 -3.89 0.95 7.99
C LEU A 101 -3.30 -0.45 7.78
N SER A 102 -3.76 -1.20 6.78
CA SER A 102 -3.20 -2.52 6.45
C SER A 102 -1.73 -2.42 6.02
N ASN A 103 -1.37 -1.43 5.19
CA ASN A 103 0.03 -1.16 4.86
C ASN A 103 0.88 -0.82 6.09
N SER A 104 0.32 -0.07 7.05
CA SER A 104 0.99 0.19 8.32
C SER A 104 1.26 -1.14 9.05
N VAL A 105 0.25 -1.99 9.22
CA VAL A 105 0.38 -3.28 9.91
C VAL A 105 1.48 -4.16 9.31
N VAL A 106 1.54 -4.27 7.98
CA VAL A 106 2.59 -5.02 7.28
C VAL A 106 3.99 -4.58 7.72
N ARG A 107 4.19 -3.27 7.93
CA ARG A 107 5.50 -2.69 8.20
C ARG A 107 5.88 -2.65 9.68
N TYR A 108 4.92 -2.33 10.56
CA TYR A 108 5.18 -2.16 12.00
C TYR A 108 5.25 -3.49 12.76
N ILE A 109 4.57 -4.56 12.31
CA ILE A 109 4.66 -5.86 12.99
C ILE A 109 6.10 -6.37 13.08
N ASN A 110 6.88 -6.24 12.00
CA ASN A 110 8.28 -6.65 11.98
C ASN A 110 9.13 -5.84 12.97
N TYR A 111 8.80 -4.55 13.17
CA TYR A 111 9.49 -3.70 14.15
C TYR A 111 9.28 -4.22 15.59
N PHE A 112 8.08 -4.70 15.91
CA PHE A 112 7.72 -5.18 17.23
C PHE A 112 7.93 -6.70 17.44
N GLU A 113 8.69 -7.38 16.57
CA GLU A 113 8.81 -8.84 16.57
C GLU A 113 9.20 -9.41 17.96
N ASN A 114 10.11 -8.74 18.68
CA ASN A 114 10.53 -9.16 20.02
C ASN A 114 9.40 -9.03 21.06
N GLU A 115 8.69 -7.91 21.09
CA GLU A 115 7.55 -7.70 22.01
C GLU A 115 6.43 -8.70 21.72
N ILE A 116 6.18 -8.99 20.44
CA ILE A 116 5.20 -9.99 20.00
C ILE A 116 5.59 -11.40 20.49
N LYS A 117 6.87 -11.77 20.37
CA LYS A 117 7.38 -13.05 20.87
C LYS A 117 7.29 -13.14 22.39
N GLU A 118 7.62 -12.07 23.11
CA GLU A 118 7.53 -12.01 24.58
C GLU A 118 6.08 -12.11 25.07
N ALA A 119 5.13 -11.54 24.34
CA ALA A 119 3.70 -11.67 24.61
C ALA A 119 3.13 -13.07 24.26
N GLY A 120 3.90 -13.93 23.58
CA GLY A 120 3.42 -15.25 23.16
C GLY A 120 2.36 -15.21 22.05
N LEU A 121 2.29 -14.12 21.29
CA LEU A 121 1.25 -13.87 20.27
C LEU A 121 1.77 -13.96 18.82
N SER A 122 2.92 -14.58 18.59
CA SER A 122 3.56 -14.63 17.26
C SER A 122 2.64 -15.17 16.15
N LYS A 123 1.79 -16.15 16.47
CA LYS A 123 0.88 -16.74 15.49
C LYS A 123 -0.20 -15.75 15.08
N GLU A 124 -0.86 -15.13 16.06
CA GLU A 124 -1.94 -14.17 15.86
C GLU A 124 -1.47 -12.96 15.06
N PHE A 125 -0.30 -12.41 15.39
CA PHE A 125 0.27 -11.30 14.62
C PHE A 125 0.71 -11.71 13.22
N SER A 126 1.23 -12.93 13.02
CA SER A 126 1.56 -13.41 11.67
C SER A 126 0.33 -13.56 10.80
N GLU A 127 -0.76 -14.11 11.33
CA GLU A 127 -2.05 -14.21 10.63
C GLU A 127 -2.58 -12.81 10.28
N TRP A 128 -2.57 -11.88 11.23
CA TRP A 128 -3.01 -10.51 11.00
C TRP A 128 -2.17 -9.77 9.94
N GLN A 129 -0.83 -9.93 9.98
CA GLN A 129 0.08 -9.35 8.98
C GLN A 129 -0.17 -9.90 7.58
N ASN A 130 -0.46 -11.19 7.46
CA ASN A 130 -0.78 -11.81 6.17
C ASN A 130 -2.08 -11.26 5.58
N VAL A 131 -3.14 -11.14 6.39
CA VAL A 131 -4.40 -10.53 5.93
C VAL A 131 -4.16 -9.09 5.50
N ALA A 132 -3.40 -8.32 6.27
CA ALA A 132 -3.02 -6.95 5.92
C ALA A 132 -2.25 -6.86 4.60
N PHE A 133 -1.35 -7.81 4.35
CA PHE A 133 -0.61 -7.93 3.10
C PHE A 133 -1.54 -8.26 1.92
N GLU A 134 -2.51 -9.16 2.08
CA GLU A 134 -3.50 -9.45 1.05
C GLU A 134 -4.38 -8.22 0.72
N ILE A 135 -4.81 -7.45 1.72
CA ILE A 135 -5.52 -6.17 1.52
C ILE A 135 -4.66 -5.18 0.72
N SER A 136 -3.34 -5.18 0.94
CA SER A 136 -2.42 -4.26 0.27
C SER A 136 -2.24 -4.52 -1.22
N LYS A 137 -2.65 -5.69 -1.71
CA LYS A 137 -2.59 -6.03 -3.14
C LYS A 137 -3.60 -5.21 -3.93
N HIS A 138 -3.34 -5.06 -5.23
CA HIS A 138 -4.24 -4.32 -6.10
C HIS A 138 -5.54 -5.10 -6.32
N ASP A 139 -6.67 -4.52 -5.87
CA ASP A 139 -8.03 -5.01 -6.08
C ASP A 139 -8.22 -6.53 -5.81
N PRO A 140 -8.03 -7.00 -4.55
CA PRO A 140 -8.26 -8.40 -4.22
C PRO A 140 -9.74 -8.76 -4.40
N GLU A 141 -10.01 -9.92 -5.02
CA GLU A 141 -11.39 -10.38 -5.32
C GLU A 141 -12.24 -10.57 -4.07
N ASN A 142 -11.62 -10.89 -2.94
CA ASN A 142 -12.25 -11.14 -1.64
C ASN A 142 -12.05 -9.98 -0.65
N TYR A 143 -11.95 -8.73 -1.13
CA TYR A 143 -11.67 -7.55 -0.30
C TYR A 143 -12.50 -7.45 1.00
N GLU A 144 -13.83 -7.59 0.89
CA GLU A 144 -14.73 -7.47 2.05
C GLU A 144 -14.49 -8.56 3.12
N GLU A 145 -14.14 -9.77 2.68
CA GLU A 145 -13.79 -10.87 3.58
C GLU A 145 -12.47 -10.58 4.30
N LEU A 146 -11.47 -10.09 3.57
CA LEU A 146 -10.18 -9.71 4.14
C LEU A 146 -10.30 -8.57 5.16
N VAL A 147 -11.12 -7.54 4.89
CA VAL A 147 -11.39 -6.44 5.84
C VAL A 147 -12.03 -6.97 7.13
N SER A 148 -13.01 -7.88 7.01
CA SER A 148 -13.64 -8.53 8.16
C SER A 148 -12.66 -9.41 8.96
N GLU A 149 -11.80 -10.16 8.28
CA GLU A 149 -10.75 -10.97 8.90
C GLU A 149 -9.70 -10.11 9.61
N PHE A 150 -9.34 -8.98 9.02
CA PHE A 150 -8.42 -8.01 9.62
C PHE A 150 -8.99 -7.47 10.92
N GLU A 151 -10.25 -7.01 10.90
CA GLU A 151 -10.91 -6.49 12.09
C GLU A 151 -11.04 -7.55 13.19
N THR A 152 -11.44 -8.77 12.82
CA THR A 152 -11.56 -9.89 13.75
C THR A 152 -10.22 -10.20 14.42
N SER A 153 -9.15 -10.22 13.64
CA SER A 153 -7.79 -10.48 14.14
C SER A 153 -7.31 -9.36 15.07
N LEU A 154 -7.52 -8.10 14.67
CA LEU A 154 -7.19 -6.92 15.48
C LEU A 154 -7.91 -6.94 16.83
N ASN A 155 -9.22 -7.19 16.84
CA ASN A 155 -10.01 -7.24 18.07
C ASN A 155 -9.61 -8.41 18.97
N MET A 156 -9.28 -9.58 18.40
CA MET A 156 -8.74 -10.71 19.16
C MET A 156 -7.40 -10.36 19.81
N ILE A 157 -6.46 -9.81 19.05
CA ILE A 157 -5.13 -9.41 19.55
C ILE A 157 -5.29 -8.38 20.66
N HIS A 158 -6.07 -7.32 20.42
CA HIS A 158 -6.34 -6.29 21.41
C HIS A 158 -6.92 -6.86 22.70
N THR A 159 -7.85 -7.82 22.61
CA THR A 159 -8.43 -8.48 23.79
C THR A 159 -7.37 -9.27 24.56
N LYS A 160 -6.61 -10.14 23.89
CA LYS A 160 -5.57 -10.98 24.52
C LYS A 160 -4.50 -10.14 25.22
N MET A 161 -4.06 -9.04 24.59
CA MET A 161 -3.08 -8.14 25.20
C MET A 161 -3.59 -7.47 26.47
N ASN A 162 -4.89 -7.18 26.55
CA ASN A 162 -5.49 -6.54 27.72
C ASN A 162 -5.86 -7.53 28.83
N GLU A 163 -6.21 -8.78 28.49
CA GLU A 163 -6.50 -9.83 29.49
C GLU A 163 -5.28 -10.19 30.35
N ASP A 164 -4.07 -10.17 29.78
CA ASP A 164 -2.81 -10.45 30.50
C ASP A 164 -2.39 -9.32 31.46
N THR A 165 -2.90 -8.10 31.29
CA THR A 165 -2.63 -6.98 32.21
C THR A 165 -3.56 -6.95 33.44
N GLY A 166 -4.67 -7.69 33.40
CA GLY A 166 -5.71 -7.70 34.44
C GLY A 166 -5.49 -8.69 35.60
N SER A 167 -4.46 -9.52 35.56
CA SER A 167 -4.10 -10.46 36.65
C SER A 167 -2.86 -9.99 37.42
N LYS A 168 -2.98 -8.91 38.20
CA LYS A 168 -2.00 -8.54 39.23
C LYS A 168 -2.69 -8.07 40.51
#